data_AF-A0A3A6P837-F1
#
_entry.id   AF-A0A3A6P837-F1
#
_cell.length_a   1.000
_cell.length_b   1.000
_cell.length_c   1.000
_cell.angle_alpha   90.00
_cell.angle_beta   90.00
_cell.angle_gamma   90.00
#
_symmetry.space_group_name_H-M   'P 1'
#
loop_
_entity.id
_entity.type
_entity.pdbx_description
1 polymer ?
#
loop_
_entity_poly.entity_id
_entity_poly.type
_entity_poly.pdbx_seq_one_letter_code
_entity_poly.pdbx_strand_id
1 'polypeptide(L)'
;MDDCQGCPAYCCFKADGAYLLITACDINRLARFFGITDGEVRRKYMANRHSLQVRDDRSCIFFVPGDAPERCLVYEARPYQCRSFPHGEPCPYLVPPGDLI
;
A
#
# COMPACT_ATOMS: atom_id res chain seq x y z
N MET A 1 -5.68 -3.02 -18.01
CA MET A 1 -5.54 -1.57 -17.75
C MET A 1 -5.28 -1.46 -16.26
N ASP A 2 -4.06 -1.11 -15.87
CA ASP A 2 -3.71 -0.90 -14.47
C ASP A 2 -4.33 0.42 -14.01
N ASP A 3 -5.56 0.34 -13.53
CA ASP A 3 -6.46 1.47 -13.25
C ASP A 3 -6.06 2.31 -12.02
N CYS A 4 -4.76 2.34 -11.70
CA CYS A 4 -4.24 3.09 -10.56
C CYS A 4 -4.30 4.60 -10.78
N GLN A 5 -4.22 5.08 -12.02
CA GLN A 5 -4.19 6.52 -12.31
C GLN A 5 -5.54 7.21 -12.08
N GLY A 6 -6.65 6.49 -12.20
CA GLY A 6 -7.99 7.00 -11.84
C GLY A 6 -8.35 6.74 -10.38
N CYS A 7 -7.63 5.85 -9.70
CA CYS A 7 -7.97 5.39 -8.35
C CYS A 7 -7.61 6.45 -7.27
N PRO A 8 -8.50 6.73 -6.30
CA PRO A 8 -8.22 7.54 -5.10
C PRO A 8 -7.15 6.97 -4.15
N ALA A 9 -6.34 6.00 -4.58
CA ALA A 9 -5.37 5.23 -3.80
C ALA A 9 -5.96 4.31 -2.71
N TYR A 10 -7.06 3.61 -3.00
CA TYR A 10 -7.70 2.67 -2.05
C TYR A 10 -6.72 1.67 -1.40
N CYS A 11 -5.73 1.16 -2.15
CA CYS A 11 -4.72 0.24 -1.63
C CYS A 11 -3.85 0.83 -0.51
N CYS A 12 -3.81 2.16 -0.38
CA CYS A 12 -3.05 2.87 0.63
C CYS A 12 -3.85 3.18 1.90
N PHE A 13 -5.13 2.82 1.99
CA PHE A 13 -5.95 3.03 3.18
C PHE A 13 -6.27 1.70 3.87
N LYS A 14 -5.97 1.60 5.16
CA LYS A 14 -6.23 0.40 5.94
C LYS A 14 -7.70 0.32 6.34
N ALA A 15 -8.42 -0.67 5.81
CA ALA A 15 -9.75 -1.01 6.26
C ALA A 15 -9.74 -1.60 7.69
N ASP A 16 -10.87 -1.48 8.38
CA ASP A 16 -11.02 -2.01 9.73
C ASP A 16 -10.91 -3.54 9.69
N GLY A 17 -10.16 -4.12 10.64
CA GLY A 17 -9.84 -5.55 10.65
C GLY A 17 -8.84 -6.03 9.58
N ALA A 18 -8.48 -5.20 8.58
CA ALA A 18 -7.53 -5.59 7.55
C ALA A 18 -6.08 -5.66 8.07
N TYR A 19 -5.30 -6.59 7.51
CA TYR A 19 -3.87 -6.78 7.81
C TYR A 19 -3.02 -6.68 6.55
N LEU A 20 -1.99 -5.84 6.57
CA LEU A 20 -0.99 -5.77 5.52
C LEU A 20 0.23 -6.59 5.95
N LEU A 21 0.36 -7.80 5.44
CA LEU A 21 1.48 -8.69 5.65
C LEU A 21 2.69 -8.25 4.80
N ILE A 22 3.72 -7.79 5.48
CA ILE A 22 5.02 -7.42 4.93
C ILE A 22 5.99 -8.56 5.17
N THR A 23 6.55 -9.09 4.08
CA THR A 23 7.54 -10.16 4.12
C THR A 23 8.97 -9.61 4.23
N ALA A 24 9.94 -10.49 4.50
CA ALA A 24 11.36 -10.11 4.43
C ALA A 24 11.76 -9.65 3.03
N CYS A 25 11.20 -10.25 1.98
CA CYS A 25 11.42 -9.82 0.59
C CYS A 25 10.90 -8.40 0.34
N ASP A 26 9.75 -8.04 0.91
CA ASP A 26 9.21 -6.68 0.80
C ASP A 26 10.11 -5.67 1.52
N ILE A 27 10.62 -6.02 2.70
CA ILE A 27 11.56 -5.19 3.46
C ILE A 27 12.84 -4.95 2.64
N ASN A 28 13.41 -6.01 2.04
CA ASN A 28 14.61 -5.88 1.22
C ASN A 28 14.35 -5.02 -0.04
N ARG A 29 13.14 -5.11 -0.62
CA ARG A 29 12.74 -4.26 -1.75
C ARG A 29 12.65 -2.78 -1.34
N LEU A 30 12.03 -2.48 -0.20
CA LEU A 30 11.97 -1.12 0.35
C LEU A 30 13.36 -0.59 0.70
N ALA A 31 14.22 -1.43 1.28
CA ALA A 31 15.59 -1.09 1.62
C ALA A 31 16.39 -0.65 0.39
N ARG A 32 16.31 -1.42 -0.70
CA ARG A 32 16.94 -1.07 -1.99
C ARG A 32 16.37 0.21 -2.58
N PHE A 33 15.06 0.42 -2.50
CA PHE A 33 14.40 1.62 -3.01
C PHE A 33 14.88 2.89 -2.31
N PHE A 34 15.01 2.86 -0.99
CA PHE A 34 15.48 4.01 -0.21
C PHE A 34 17.00 4.11 -0.08
N GLY A 35 17.76 3.10 -0.52
CA GLY A 35 19.20 3.04 -0.33
C GLY A 35 19.63 2.89 1.14
N ILE A 36 18.82 2.20 1.95
CA ILE A 36 19.05 1.99 3.39
C ILE A 36 19.11 0.51 3.74
N THR A 37 19.43 0.18 4.99
CA THR A 37 19.44 -1.22 5.46
C THR A 37 18.04 -1.75 5.83
N ASP A 38 17.85 -3.08 5.79
CA ASP A 38 16.63 -3.74 6.27
C ASP A 38 16.28 -3.35 7.73
N GLY A 39 17.31 -3.19 8.58
CA GLY A 39 17.14 -2.77 9.96
C GLY A 39 16.62 -1.33 10.09
N GLU A 40 17.00 -0.45 9.17
CA GLU A 40 16.44 0.90 9.10
C GLU A 40 15.01 0.91 8.57
N VAL A 41 14.66 0.08 7.58
CA VAL A 41 13.27 -0.07 7.13
C VAL A 41 12.37 -0.49 8.29
N ARG A 42 12.79 -1.49 9.06
CA ARG A 42 12.05 -1.96 10.24
C ARG A 42 11.88 -0.87 11.30
N ARG A 43 12.90 -0.05 11.54
CA ARG A 43 12.81 1.06 12.50
C ARG A 43 11.92 2.20 12.02
N LYS A 44 12.06 2.59 10.75
CA LYS A 44 11.45 3.82 10.21
C LYS A 44 10.02 3.63 9.76
N TYR A 45 9.67 2.46 9.21
CA TYR A 45 8.42 2.29 8.45
C TYR A 45 7.52 1.17 8.95
N MET A 46 8.01 0.26 9.78
CA MET A 46 7.19 -0.83 10.33
C MET A 46 6.55 -0.42 11.66
N ALA A 47 5.29 -0.78 11.86
CA ALA A 47 4.62 -0.67 13.15
C ALA A 47 4.90 -1.88 14.05
N ASN A 48 5.09 -3.05 13.44
CA ASN A 48 5.38 -4.30 14.12
C ASN A 48 6.14 -5.25 13.20
N ARG A 49 6.27 -6.53 13.55
CA ARG A 49 7.04 -7.51 12.76
C ARG A 49 6.52 -7.69 11.33
N HIS A 50 5.22 -7.46 11.10
CA HIS A 50 4.55 -7.86 9.87
C HIS A 50 3.74 -6.75 9.19
N SER A 51 3.55 -5.56 9.77
CA SER A 51 2.79 -4.47 9.13
C SER A 51 3.52 -3.12 9.12
N LEU A 52 3.33 -2.37 8.04
CA LEU A 52 3.74 -0.96 7.94
C LEU A 52 2.99 -0.09 8.95
N GLN A 53 3.57 1.07 9.26
CA GLN A 53 2.90 2.15 9.98
C GLN A 53 1.73 2.69 9.19
N VAL A 54 0.71 3.09 9.94
CA VAL A 54 -0.54 3.68 9.46
C VAL A 54 -0.78 4.94 10.27
N ARG A 55 -1.19 6.00 9.59
CA ARG A 55 -1.50 7.30 10.19
C ARG A 55 -2.90 7.28 10.81
N ASP A 56 -3.23 8.32 11.57
CA ASP A 56 -4.53 8.42 12.26
C ASP A 56 -5.72 8.43 11.29
N ASP A 57 -5.55 8.97 10.08
CA ASP A 57 -6.54 8.96 9.00
C ASP A 57 -6.65 7.61 8.27
N ARG A 58 -5.98 6.56 8.79
CA ARG A 58 -5.86 5.22 8.23
C ARG A 58 -5.06 5.13 6.93
N SER A 59 -4.40 6.20 6.49
CA SER A 59 -3.49 6.14 5.35
C SER A 59 -2.17 5.44 5.71
N CYS A 60 -1.63 4.69 4.76
CA CYS A 60 -0.31 4.07 4.85
C CYS A 60 0.75 5.16 5.00
N ILE A 61 1.83 4.86 5.74
CA ILE A 61 2.97 5.79 5.92
C ILE A 61 3.61 6.29 4.61
N PHE A 62 3.45 5.56 3.51
CA PHE A 62 3.94 5.94 2.17
C PHE A 62 2.90 6.63 1.27
N PHE A 63 1.69 6.85 1.76
CA PHE A 63 0.68 7.60 1.03
C PHE A 63 1.10 9.06 0.89
N VAL A 64 1.01 9.59 -0.32
CA VAL A 64 1.25 11.00 -0.67
C VAL A 64 -0.11 11.63 -0.98
N PRO A 65 -0.60 12.58 -0.15
CA PRO A 65 -1.88 13.24 -0.38
C PRO A 65 -1.84 14.19 -1.59
N GLY A 66 -2.99 14.43 -2.21
CA GLY A 66 -3.17 15.34 -3.34
C GLY A 66 -3.68 14.65 -4.61
N ASP A 67 -3.69 15.40 -5.71
CA ASP A 67 -4.29 14.98 -6.98
C ASP A 67 -3.29 14.36 -7.97
N ALA A 68 -2.06 14.12 -7.52
CA ALA A 68 -1.06 13.46 -8.35
C ALA A 68 -1.52 12.04 -8.75
N PRO A 69 -1.19 11.57 -9.97
CA PRO A 69 -1.52 10.21 -10.41
C PRO A 69 -0.75 9.15 -9.62
N GLU A 70 0.44 9.49 -9.12
CA GLU A 70 1.23 8.63 -8.22
C GLU A 70 1.03 9.07 -6.77
N ARG A 71 0.22 8.31 -6.03
CA ARG A 71 -0.14 8.59 -4.63
C ARG A 71 0.60 7.73 -3.61
N CYS A 72 1.56 6.94 -4.07
CA CYS A 72 2.38 6.06 -3.24
C CYS A 72 3.86 6.38 -3.46
N LEU A 73 4.54 6.84 -2.41
CA LEU A 73 5.96 7.20 -2.46
C LEU A 73 6.86 6.03 -2.92
N VAL A 74 6.41 4.80 -2.69
CA VAL A 74 7.14 3.57 -3.00
C VAL A 74 6.46 2.77 -4.11
N TYR A 75 5.78 3.42 -5.07
CA TYR A 75 4.99 2.73 -6.09
C TYR A 75 5.74 1.59 -6.80
N GLU A 76 6.98 1.84 -7.21
CA GLU A 76 7.88 0.87 -7.86
C GLU A 76 8.43 -0.20 -6.90
N ALA A 77 8.41 0.07 -5.60
CA ALA A 77 8.89 -0.82 -4.55
C ALA A 77 7.77 -1.41 -3.68
N ARG A 78 6.51 -1.27 -4.12
CA ARG A 78 5.33 -1.73 -3.39
C ARG A 78 5.50 -3.16 -2.87
N PRO A 79 5.10 -3.41 -1.61
CA PRO A 79 4.97 -4.77 -1.09
C PRO A 79 4.07 -5.63 -1.98
N TYR A 80 4.24 -6.95 -1.92
CA TYR A 80 3.46 -7.89 -2.74
C TYR A 80 1.94 -7.64 -2.65
N GLN A 81 1.39 -7.56 -1.44
CA GLN A 81 -0.05 -7.33 -1.25
C GLN A 81 -0.53 -5.98 -1.81
N CYS A 82 0.31 -4.95 -1.84
CA CYS A 82 -0.03 -3.67 -2.46
C CYS A 82 -0.03 -3.74 -4.00
N ARG A 83 0.75 -4.65 -4.60
CA ARG A 83 0.74 -4.89 -6.05
C ARG A 83 -0.43 -5.75 -6.48
N SER A 84 -0.81 -6.71 -5.65
CA SER A 84 -1.93 -7.63 -5.92
C SER A 84 -3.29 -7.06 -5.49
N PHE A 85 -3.35 -5.78 -5.09
CA PHE A 85 -4.60 -5.12 -4.76
C PHE A 85 -5.34 -4.67 -6.03
N PRO A 86 -6.67 -4.86 -6.13
CA PRO A 86 -7.55 -5.51 -5.16
C PRO A 86 -7.42 -7.04 -5.20
N HIS A 87 -7.51 -7.69 -4.04
CA HIS A 87 -7.27 -9.12 -3.92
C HIS A 87 -8.59 -9.90 -3.97
N GLY A 88 -8.85 -10.61 -5.06
CA GLY A 88 -9.97 -11.55 -5.18
C GLY A 88 -11.34 -10.93 -5.48
N GLU A 89 -11.51 -9.62 -5.32
CA GLU A 89 -12.71 -8.88 -5.74
C GLU A 89 -12.35 -7.75 -6.71
N PRO A 90 -13.26 -7.40 -7.65
CA PRO A 90 -13.04 -6.27 -8.53
C PRO A 90 -12.94 -4.97 -7.72
N CYS A 91 -12.08 -4.06 -8.19
CA CYS A 91 -11.82 -2.81 -7.49
C CYS A 91 -13.14 -2.05 -7.28
N PRO A 92 -13.51 -1.63 -6.06
CA PRO A 92 -14.76 -0.92 -5.81
C PRO A 92 -14.85 0.43 -6.55
N TYR A 93 -13.72 0.93 -7.07
CA TYR A 93 -13.70 2.09 -7.97
C TYR A 93 -14.22 1.77 -9.39
N LEU A 94 -14.09 0.52 -9.82
CA LEU A 94 -14.41 0.06 -11.17
C LEU A 94 -15.76 -0.66 -11.24
N VAL A 95 -16.40 -0.87 -10.09
CA VAL A 95 -17.70 -1.53 -9.97
C VAL A 95 -18.70 -0.48 -9.49
N PRO A 96 -19.71 -0.12 -10.31
CA PRO A 96 -20.80 0.74 -9.88
C PRO A 96 -21.48 0.18 -8.63
N PRO A 97 -22.03 1.01 -7.73
CA PRO A 97 -22.66 0.57 -6.47
C PRO A 97 -23.81 -0.45 -6.59
N GLY A 98 -24.25 -0.79 -7.82
CA GLY A 98 -25.29 -1.77 -8.10
C GLY A 98 -24.80 -3.16 -8.56
N ASP A 99 -23.50 -3.33 -8.79
CA ASP A 99 -22.92 -4.56 -9.38
C ASP A 99 -22.08 -5.38 -8.38
N LEU A 100 -22.07 -5.00 -7.09
CA LEU A 100 -21.52 -5.79 -6.00
C LEU A 100 -22.58 -6.83 -5.60
N ILE A 101 -22.45 -8.05 -6.12
CA ILE A 101 -23.36 -9.19 -5.87
C ILE A 101 -22.92 -9.96 -4.63
#